data_AF-A0A7W1ASK4-F1
#
_entry.id   AF-A0A7W1ASK4-F1
#
_cell.length_a   1.000
_cell.length_b   1.000
_cell.length_c   1.000
_cell.angle_alpha   90.00
_cell.angle_beta   90.00
_cell.angle_gamma   90.00
#
_symmetry.space_group_name_H-M   'P 1'
#
loop_
_entity.id
_entity.type
_entity.pdbx_description
1 polymer ?
#
loop_
_entity_poly.entity_id
_entity_poly.type
_entity_poly.pdbx_seq_one_letter_code
_entity_poly.pdbx_strand_id
1 'polypeptide(L)'
;MDSDLKPKSIVISSPEAQVSSASIEQELQKQFSEVKNATERQSIRELTRELARLSLDQVAAILETSGTIAGVSLRASLEFLRAAPEAGETLAAGELRLWGEMGRRLAIGDVETAISFFLAGVNDLKGVPPDA
;
A
#
# COMPACT_ATOMS: atom_id res chain seq x y z
N MET A 1 -18.69 -33.95 73.25
CA MET A 1 -18.66 -32.51 73.58
C MET A 1 -17.31 -32.01 73.10
N ASP A 2 -17.28 -31.50 71.86
CA ASP A 2 -17.27 -30.04 71.59
C ASP A 2 -15.83 -29.52 71.75
N SER A 3 -15.14 -28.89 70.80
CA SER A 3 -15.50 -28.22 69.55
C SER A 3 -14.24 -28.24 68.66
N ASP A 4 -14.34 -28.55 67.37
CA ASP A 4 -14.47 -27.57 66.27
C ASP A 4 -13.48 -26.39 66.35
N LEU A 5 -12.28 -26.60 65.79
CA LEU A 5 -11.37 -25.53 65.36
C LEU A 5 -11.05 -25.76 63.89
N LYS A 6 -11.92 -25.27 62.99
CA LYS A 6 -11.57 -25.11 61.58
C LYS A 6 -10.71 -23.84 61.41
N PRO A 7 -9.55 -23.91 60.74
CA PRO A 7 -8.83 -22.72 60.34
C PRO A 7 -9.64 -21.96 59.27
N LYS A 8 -9.90 -20.66 59.51
CA LYS A 8 -10.40 -19.73 58.49
C LYS A 8 -9.32 -19.57 57.42
N SER A 9 -9.51 -20.23 56.28
CA SER A 9 -8.77 -19.91 55.06
C SER A 9 -9.22 -18.52 54.60
N ILE A 10 -8.35 -17.53 54.75
CA ILE A 10 -8.50 -16.23 54.10
C ILE A 10 -8.23 -16.49 52.62
N VAL A 11 -9.31 -16.57 51.83
CA VAL A 11 -9.21 -16.47 50.38
C VAL A 11 -8.85 -15.03 50.06
N ILE A 12 -7.57 -14.79 49.82
CA ILE A 12 -7.12 -13.56 49.15
C ILE A 12 -7.54 -13.73 47.69
N SER A 13 -8.75 -13.26 47.35
CA SER A 13 -9.16 -13.11 45.96
C SER A 13 -8.30 -12.02 45.34
N SER A 14 -7.29 -12.42 44.57
CA SER A 14 -6.53 -11.53 43.68
C SER A 14 -7.42 -11.14 42.49
N PRO A 15 -7.68 -9.85 42.22
CA PRO A 15 -8.65 -9.43 41.20
C PRO A 15 -8.09 -9.35 39.76
N GLU A 16 -6.86 -9.80 39.49
CA GLU A 16 -6.16 -9.41 38.24
C GLU A 16 -6.14 -10.46 37.10
N ALA A 17 -6.79 -11.61 37.24
CA ALA A 17 -6.64 -12.70 36.27
C ALA A 17 -7.76 -12.82 35.22
N GLN A 18 -8.34 -11.71 34.72
CA GLN A 18 -9.35 -11.77 33.64
C GLN A 18 -9.28 -10.61 32.62
N VAL A 19 -8.10 -10.08 32.31
CA VAL A 19 -7.93 -9.49 30.96
C VAL A 19 -7.85 -10.67 30.01
N SER A 20 -8.98 -11.03 29.38
CA SER A 20 -9.02 -12.19 28.48
C SER A 20 -8.06 -11.95 27.32
N SER A 21 -7.31 -12.97 26.91
CA SER A 21 -6.38 -12.91 25.77
C SER A 21 -7.08 -12.40 24.50
N ALA A 22 -8.36 -12.74 24.34
CA ALA A 22 -9.19 -12.25 23.25
C ALA A 22 -9.36 -10.72 23.25
N SER A 23 -9.42 -10.07 24.42
CA SER A 23 -9.50 -8.60 24.52
C SER A 23 -8.20 -7.93 24.11
N ILE A 24 -7.06 -8.57 24.39
CA ILE A 24 -5.73 -8.07 23.97
C ILE A 24 -5.56 -8.23 22.46
N GLU A 25 -5.96 -9.36 21.89
CA GLU A 25 -5.92 -9.60 20.45
C GLU A 25 -6.79 -8.61 19.68
N GLN A 26 -7.99 -8.29 20.20
CA GLN A 26 -8.88 -7.29 19.61
C GLN A 26 -8.29 -5.88 19.64
N GLU A 27 -7.69 -5.47 20.76
CA GLU A 27 -7.05 -4.15 20.87
C GLU A 27 -5.81 -4.06 19.95
N LEU A 28 -5.00 -5.13 19.87
CA LEU A 28 -3.87 -5.19 18.93
C LEU A 28 -4.35 -5.10 17.48
N GLN A 29 -5.36 -5.89 17.08
CA GLN A 29 -5.91 -5.82 15.72
C GLN A 29 -6.44 -4.43 15.38
N LYS A 30 -7.12 -3.78 16.34
CA LYS A 30 -7.60 -2.42 16.19
C LYS A 30 -6.44 -1.44 15.97
N GLN A 31 -5.42 -1.46 16.82
CA GLN A 31 -4.24 -0.60 16.67
C GLN A 31 -3.51 -0.85 15.35
N PHE A 32 -3.32 -2.11 14.95
CA PHE A 32 -2.71 -2.44 13.65
C PHE A 32 -3.55 -1.90 12.49
N SER A 33 -4.88 -1.96 12.56
CA SER A 33 -5.76 -1.42 11.52
C SER A 33 -5.71 0.12 11.46
N GLU A 34 -5.67 0.79 12.61
CA GLU A 34 -5.57 2.25 12.70
C GLU A 34 -4.24 2.76 12.14
N VAL A 35 -3.13 2.10 12.50
CA VAL A 35 -1.79 2.42 11.97
C VAL A 35 -1.73 2.20 10.46
N LYS A 36 -2.26 1.08 9.95
CA LYS A 36 -2.33 0.82 8.51
C LYS A 36 -3.11 1.91 7.77
N ASN A 37 -4.29 2.27 8.28
CA ASN A 37 -5.12 3.33 7.69
C ASN A 37 -4.42 4.70 7.69
N ALA A 38 -3.68 5.02 8.75
CA ALA A 38 -2.92 6.26 8.83
C ALA A 38 -1.77 6.28 7.81
N THR A 39 -1.02 5.17 7.69
CA THR A 39 0.07 5.01 6.72
C THR A 39 -0.44 5.07 5.29
N GLU A 40 -1.53 4.37 4.96
CA GLU A 40 -2.14 4.41 3.63
C GLU A 40 -2.58 5.82 3.23
N ARG A 41 -3.23 6.56 4.16
CA ARG A 41 -3.61 7.96 3.92
C ARG A 41 -2.40 8.84 3.68
N GLN A 42 -1.31 8.60 4.38
CA GLN A 42 -0.07 9.34 4.19
C GLN A 42 0.54 9.04 2.81
N SER A 43 0.63 7.77 2.42
CA SER A 43 1.13 7.37 1.11
C SER A 43 0.28 7.95 -0.03
N ILE A 44 -1.06 7.95 0.08
CA ILE A 44 -1.94 8.57 -0.92
C ILE A 44 -1.70 10.08 -1.01
N ARG A 45 -1.52 10.77 0.12
CA ARG A 45 -1.23 12.22 0.15
C ARG A 45 0.11 12.54 -0.49
N GLU A 46 1.13 11.71 -0.25
CA GLU A 46 2.45 11.85 -0.86
C GLU A 46 2.38 11.67 -2.37
N LEU A 47 1.75 10.59 -2.84
CA LEU A 47 1.52 10.35 -4.27
C LEU A 47 0.75 11.50 -4.91
N THR A 48 -0.30 12.01 -4.26
CA THR A 48 -1.06 13.15 -4.77
C THR A 48 -0.18 14.39 -4.91
N ARG A 49 0.71 14.64 -3.96
CA ARG A 49 1.65 15.77 -3.98
C ARG A 49 2.68 15.62 -5.09
N GLU A 50 3.19 14.42 -5.33
CA GLU A 50 4.15 14.13 -6.39
C GLU A 50 3.51 14.29 -7.77
N LEU A 51 2.32 13.72 -7.98
CA LEU A 51 1.56 13.89 -9.22
C LEU A 51 1.22 15.37 -9.48
N ALA A 52 0.92 16.16 -8.45
CA ALA A 52 0.62 17.59 -8.59
C ALA A 52 1.81 18.44 -9.10
N ARG A 53 3.03 17.88 -9.16
CA ARG A 53 4.21 18.55 -9.75
C ARG A 53 4.30 18.36 -11.26
N LEU A 54 3.58 17.38 -11.82
CA LEU A 54 3.58 17.09 -13.24
C LEU A 54 2.58 17.98 -14.00
N SER A 55 2.69 18.01 -15.32
CA SER A 55 1.68 18.65 -16.17
C SER A 55 0.33 17.94 -16.08
N LEU A 56 -0.76 18.67 -16.33
CA LEU A 56 -2.12 18.11 -16.29
C LEU A 56 -2.29 16.93 -17.25
N ASP A 57 -1.67 16.99 -18.43
CA ASP A 57 -1.73 15.93 -19.43
C ASP A 57 -1.03 14.64 -18.95
N GLN A 58 0.09 14.77 -18.24
CA GLN A 58 0.78 13.63 -17.63
C GLN A 58 -0.05 13.03 -16.49
N VAL A 59 -0.66 13.85 -15.63
CA VAL A 59 -1.54 13.37 -14.56
C VAL A 59 -2.75 12.63 -15.15
N ALA A 60 -3.39 13.18 -16.19
CA ALA A 60 -4.50 12.52 -16.87
C ALA A 60 -4.07 11.18 -17.48
N ALA A 61 -2.92 11.15 -18.17
CA ALA A 61 -2.34 9.91 -18.70
C ALA A 61 -2.13 8.86 -17.61
N ILE A 62 -1.52 9.24 -16.48
CA ILE A 62 -1.28 8.33 -15.35
C ILE A 62 -2.61 7.81 -14.79
N LEU A 63 -3.58 8.67 -14.52
CA LEU A 63 -4.86 8.23 -13.92
C LEU A 63 -5.66 7.31 -14.85
N GLU A 64 -5.79 7.66 -16.14
CA GLU A 64 -6.50 6.84 -17.13
C GLU A 64 -5.82 5.47 -17.34
N THR A 65 -4.49 5.46 -17.45
CA THR A 65 -3.74 4.22 -17.61
C THR A 65 -3.79 3.37 -16.32
N SER A 66 -3.73 3.99 -15.14
CA SER A 66 -3.86 3.27 -13.87
C SER A 66 -5.22 2.58 -13.72
N GLY A 67 -6.32 3.21 -14.17
CA GLY A 67 -7.64 2.59 -14.21
C GLY A 67 -7.69 1.39 -15.16
N THR A 68 -7.04 1.52 -16.33
CA THR A 68 -6.94 0.42 -17.30
C THR A 68 -6.13 -0.77 -16.75
N ILE A 69 -5.02 -0.50 -16.05
CA ILE A 69 -4.23 -1.54 -15.37
C ILE A 69 -5.02 -2.17 -14.21
N ALA A 70 -5.75 -1.38 -13.44
CA ALA A 70 -6.55 -1.87 -12.31
C ALA A 70 -7.64 -2.85 -12.75
N GLY A 71 -8.18 -2.68 -13.97
CA GLY A 71 -9.08 -3.65 -14.59
C GLY A 71 -8.46 -5.04 -14.85
N VAL A 72 -7.13 -5.14 -14.86
CA VAL A 72 -6.37 -6.39 -14.96
C VAL A 72 -5.86 -6.83 -13.58
N SER A 73 -5.18 -5.93 -12.86
CA SER A 73 -4.61 -6.19 -11.54
C SER A 73 -4.48 -4.88 -10.75
N LEU A 74 -5.21 -4.80 -9.62
CA LEU A 74 -5.09 -3.66 -8.69
C LEU A 74 -3.67 -3.53 -8.14
N ARG A 75 -3.01 -4.65 -7.82
CA ARG A 75 -1.63 -4.67 -7.30
C ARG A 75 -0.67 -4.03 -8.31
N ALA A 76 -0.73 -4.41 -9.57
CA ALA A 76 0.10 -3.80 -10.62
C ALA A 76 -0.22 -2.31 -10.83
N SER A 77 -1.49 -1.92 -10.73
CA SER A 77 -1.90 -0.51 -10.83
C SER A 77 -1.33 0.35 -9.72
N LEU A 78 -1.28 -0.16 -8.48
CA LEU A 78 -0.67 0.53 -7.36
C LEU A 78 0.84 0.71 -7.54
N GLU A 79 1.56 -0.30 -8.06
CA GLU A 79 2.99 -0.14 -8.34
C GLU A 79 3.25 0.83 -9.50
N PHE A 80 2.41 0.81 -10.54
CA PHE A 80 2.44 1.84 -11.57
C PHE A 80 2.24 3.24 -11.00
N LEU A 81 1.22 3.45 -10.17
CA LEU A 81 0.95 4.77 -9.55
C LEU A 81 2.10 5.26 -8.67
N ARG A 82 2.84 4.35 -8.03
CA ARG A 82 4.03 4.70 -7.24
C ARG A 82 5.24 5.07 -8.09
N ALA A 83 5.44 4.39 -9.21
CA ALA A 83 6.57 4.67 -10.11
C ALA A 83 6.29 5.83 -11.10
N ALA A 84 5.02 6.13 -11.35
CA ALA A 84 4.59 7.11 -12.35
C ALA A 84 5.11 8.54 -12.13
N PRO A 85 5.22 9.09 -10.90
CA PRO A 85 5.75 10.45 -10.72
C PRO A 85 7.19 10.59 -11.19
N GLU A 86 8.06 9.64 -10.82
CA GLU A 86 9.47 9.63 -11.26
C GLU A 86 9.57 9.39 -12.78
N ALA A 87 8.75 8.49 -13.32
CA ALA A 87 8.67 8.30 -14.76
C ALA A 87 8.24 9.57 -15.51
N GLY A 88 7.34 10.36 -14.93
CA GLY A 88 6.88 11.64 -15.48
C GLY A 88 7.94 12.75 -15.50
N GLU A 89 9.05 12.60 -14.76
CA GLU A 89 10.21 13.49 -14.91
C GLU A 89 11.00 13.22 -16.19
N THR A 90 10.81 12.05 -16.79
CA THR A 90 11.55 11.60 -17.98
C THR A 90 10.65 11.51 -19.22
N LEU A 91 9.42 11.03 -19.03
CA LEU A 91 8.49 10.70 -20.10
C LEU A 91 7.41 11.76 -20.27
N ALA A 92 7.13 12.12 -21.53
CA ALA A 92 5.95 12.89 -21.90
C ALA A 92 4.66 12.07 -21.68
N ALA A 93 3.51 12.76 -21.70
CA ALA A 93 2.21 12.13 -21.46
C ALA A 93 1.92 10.94 -22.41
N GLY A 94 2.31 11.04 -23.69
CA GLY A 94 2.15 9.95 -24.65
C GLY A 94 3.00 8.72 -24.31
N GLU A 95 4.24 8.95 -23.89
CA GLU A 95 5.18 7.89 -23.52
C GLU A 95 4.77 7.21 -22.21
N LEU A 96 4.25 7.97 -21.24
CA LEU A 96 3.67 7.40 -20.01
C LEU A 96 2.51 6.43 -20.31
N ARG A 97 1.64 6.77 -21.28
CA ARG A 97 0.55 5.88 -21.71
C ARG A 97 1.10 4.60 -22.32
N LEU A 98 2.12 4.71 -23.19
CA LEU A 98 2.76 3.55 -23.82
C LEU A 98 3.46 2.66 -22.82
N TRP A 99 4.23 3.26 -21.90
CA TRP A 99 4.91 2.56 -20.82
C TRP A 99 3.93 1.81 -19.90
N GLY A 100 2.86 2.48 -19.48
CA GLY A 100 1.82 1.84 -18.66
C GLY A 100 1.03 0.76 -19.42
N GLU A 101 0.75 0.95 -20.72
CA GLU A 101 0.12 -0.09 -21.56
C GLU A 101 1.03 -1.32 -21.73
N MET A 102 2.35 -1.12 -21.86
CA MET A 102 3.31 -2.23 -21.88
C MET A 102 3.27 -3.00 -20.56
N GLY A 103 3.31 -2.30 -19.43
CA GLY A 103 3.15 -2.92 -18.11
C GLY A 103 1.80 -3.65 -17.94
N ARG A 104 0.70 -3.09 -18.48
CA ARG A 104 -0.60 -3.77 -18.50
C ARG A 104 -0.57 -5.07 -19.29
N ARG A 105 0.07 -5.07 -20.46
CA ARG A 105 0.23 -6.27 -21.31
C ARG A 105 1.06 -7.34 -20.61
N LEU A 106 2.10 -6.94 -19.86
CA LEU A 106 2.84 -7.85 -19.00
C LEU A 106 1.93 -8.43 -17.90
N ALA A 107 1.12 -7.59 -17.25
CA ALA A 107 0.25 -8.02 -16.15
C ALA A 107 -0.83 -9.02 -16.57
N ILE A 108 -1.28 -8.98 -17.84
CA ILE A 108 -2.20 -9.99 -18.40
C ILE A 108 -1.54 -11.38 -18.43
N GLY A 109 -0.24 -11.44 -18.70
CA GLY A 109 0.52 -12.70 -18.74
C GLY A 109 0.99 -13.13 -17.34
N ASP A 110 1.66 -12.21 -16.64
CA ASP A 110 2.18 -12.39 -15.29
C ASP A 110 2.28 -11.05 -14.54
N VAL A 111 1.61 -10.96 -13.40
CA VAL A 111 1.55 -9.74 -12.58
C VAL A 111 2.93 -9.40 -11.99
N GLU A 112 3.75 -10.38 -11.62
CA GLU A 112 5.06 -10.13 -11.01
C GLU A 112 6.05 -9.54 -12.02
N THR A 113 5.98 -9.97 -13.28
CA THR A 113 6.74 -9.37 -14.38
C THR A 113 6.37 -7.90 -14.58
N ALA A 114 5.08 -7.55 -14.54
CA ALA A 114 4.65 -6.15 -14.64
C ALA A 114 5.13 -5.29 -13.47
N ILE A 115 5.10 -5.82 -12.26
CA ILE A 115 5.60 -5.13 -11.06
C ILE A 115 7.11 -4.90 -11.19
N SER A 116 7.86 -5.92 -11.59
CA SER A 116 9.31 -5.81 -11.81
C SER A 116 9.63 -4.76 -12.87
N PHE A 117 8.81 -4.69 -13.93
CA PHE A 117 8.92 -3.67 -14.97
C PHE A 117 8.68 -2.25 -14.45
N PHE A 118 7.65 -2.01 -13.63
CA PHE A 118 7.42 -0.68 -13.04
C PHE A 118 8.48 -0.30 -12.02
N LEU A 119 8.98 -1.25 -11.23
CA LEU A 119 10.09 -1.04 -10.28
C LEU A 119 11.41 -0.73 -10.98
N ALA A 120 11.66 -1.30 -12.16
CA ALA A 120 12.82 -0.94 -12.97
C ALA A 120 12.77 0.53 -13.44
N GLY A 121 11.57 1.08 -13.60
CA GLY A 121 11.35 2.47 -13.98
C GLY A 121 11.84 2.76 -15.40
N VAL A 122 12.17 4.03 -15.65
CA VAL A 122 12.52 4.54 -16.99
C VAL A 122 13.76 5.45 -16.97
N ASN A 123 14.50 5.47 -15.86
CA ASN A 123 15.65 6.34 -15.68
C ASN A 123 16.73 6.15 -16.73
N ASP A 124 16.90 4.93 -17.23
CA ASP A 124 17.86 4.61 -18.30
C ASP A 124 17.52 5.31 -19.63
N LEU A 125 16.30 5.83 -19.78
CA LEU A 125 15.85 6.56 -20.98
C LEU A 125 16.16 8.07 -20.92
N LYS A 126 16.63 8.62 -19.79
CA LYS A 126 16.92 10.06 -19.64
C LYS A 126 17.92 10.62 -20.67
N GLY A 127 18.76 9.77 -21.26
CA GLY A 127 19.76 10.14 -22.27
C GLY A 127 19.33 9.89 -23.72
N VAL A 128 18.14 9.35 -23.97
CA VAL A 128 17.67 9.01 -25.31
C VAL A 128 16.98 10.23 -25.93
N PRO A 129 17.36 10.66 -27.15
CA PRO A 129 16.67 11.75 -27.84
C PRO A 129 15.19 11.42 -28.10
N PRO A 130 14.28 12.40 -28.05
CA PRO A 130 12.84 12.16 -28.26
C PRO A 130 12.47 11.61 -29.66
N ASP A 131 13.35 11.80 -30.64
CA ASP A 131 13.13 11.48 -32.06
C ASP A 131 13.93 10.26 -32.54
N ALA A 132 14.52 9.48 -31.62
CA ALA A 132 15.39 8.34 -31.93
C ALA A 132 14.62 7.09 -32.44
#